data_AF-A9G879-F1
#
_entry.id   AF-A9G879-F1
#
_cell.length_a   1.000
_cell.length_b   1.000
_cell.length_c   1.000
_cell.angle_alpha   90.00
_cell.angle_beta   90.00
_cell.angle_gamma   90.00
#
_symmetry.space_group_name_H-M   'P 1'
#
loop_
_entity.id
_entity.type
_entity.pdbx_description
1 polymer ?
#
loop_
_entity_poly.entity_id
_entity_poly.type
_entity_poly.pdbx_seq_one_letter_code
_entity_poly.pdbx_strand_id
1 'polypeptide(L)'
;MAVGGEASPERLLAGYRRGIFPWPHEGLPLLWFSPDPRFVLPPREAHVPHSLRKRVRRGEIEVRADTAFERVMQACSAAPRPGQNGTWITEELIAGYTALHAAGVAHSIEAWSNGELVGGLYGVSLGRMFFGESMFARAPDASKVAFATLLGNLVAWDFALVDCQVYTEHLERFGAVEWPRREFLGALKVALDAPTRLGPWRFDLEPAQAIERLISR
;
A
#
# COMPACT_ATOMS: atom_id res chain seq x y z
N MET A 1 -7.92 20.33 4.10
CA MET A 1 -8.39 19.44 5.17
C MET A 1 -9.90 19.55 5.23
N ALA A 2 -10.60 18.43 5.33
CA ALA A 2 -12.04 18.37 5.59
C ALA A 2 -12.26 17.57 6.88
N VAL A 3 -13.34 17.87 7.62
CA VAL A 3 -13.65 17.27 8.92
C VAL A 3 -14.97 16.51 8.81
N GLY A 4 -14.98 15.25 9.27
CA GLY A 4 -16.17 14.42 9.38
C GLY A 4 -16.53 13.62 8.13
N GLY A 5 -17.69 12.95 8.23
CA GLY A 5 -18.20 12.05 7.20
C GLY A 5 -17.79 10.60 7.41
N GLU A 6 -18.65 9.68 6.97
CA GLU A 6 -18.43 8.24 7.05
C GLU A 6 -17.33 7.77 6.09
N ALA A 7 -16.64 6.69 6.42
CA ALA A 7 -15.69 5.97 5.55
C ALA A 7 -16.42 5.13 4.47
N SER A 8 -17.46 5.68 3.85
CA SER A 8 -18.18 4.99 2.78
C SER A 8 -17.25 4.79 1.56
N PRO A 9 -17.42 3.69 0.79
CA PRO A 9 -16.61 3.42 -0.39
C PRO A 9 -16.57 4.58 -1.38
N GLU A 10 -17.70 5.24 -1.60
CA GLU A 10 -17.82 6.37 -2.53
C GLU A 10 -16.97 7.56 -2.06
N ARG A 11 -16.97 7.83 -0.75
CA ARG A 11 -16.22 8.94 -0.16
C ARG A 11 -14.72 8.66 -0.13
N LEU A 12 -14.32 7.45 0.25
CA LEU A 12 -12.93 7.00 0.17
C LEU A 12 -12.41 7.18 -1.27
N LEU A 13 -13.14 6.65 -2.25
CA LEU A 13 -12.79 6.74 -3.67
C LEU A 13 -12.71 8.20 -4.16
N ALA A 14 -13.65 9.04 -3.76
CA ALA A 14 -13.64 10.47 -4.07
C ALA A 14 -12.45 11.20 -3.44
N GLY A 15 -12.04 10.79 -2.24
CA GLY A 15 -10.82 11.26 -1.58
C GLY A 15 -9.58 10.95 -2.42
N TYR A 16 -9.35 9.67 -2.73
CA TYR A 16 -8.16 9.25 -3.47
C TYR A 16 -8.04 9.91 -4.84
N ARG A 17 -9.17 10.06 -5.57
CA ARG A 17 -9.20 10.80 -6.85
C ARG A 17 -8.75 12.26 -6.74
N ARG A 18 -8.78 12.83 -5.54
CA ARG A 18 -8.36 14.21 -5.24
C ARG A 18 -7.03 14.26 -4.47
N GLY A 19 -6.37 13.12 -4.27
CA GLY A 19 -5.13 13.04 -3.50
C GLY A 19 -5.35 13.18 -1.99
N ILE A 20 -6.56 12.88 -1.51
CA ILE A 20 -6.96 13.02 -0.12
C ILE A 20 -7.22 11.63 0.47
N PHE A 21 -6.70 11.35 1.66
CA PHE A 21 -6.93 10.08 2.36
C PHE A 21 -7.47 10.31 3.77
N PRO A 22 -8.25 9.37 4.31
CA PRO A 22 -8.68 9.42 5.70
C PRO A 22 -7.51 9.08 6.63
N TRP A 23 -7.39 9.77 7.74
CA TRP A 23 -6.48 9.38 8.82
C TRP A 23 -7.16 9.69 10.14
N PRO A 24 -7.68 8.69 10.86
CA PRO A 24 -8.41 8.96 12.08
C PRO A 24 -7.45 9.16 13.24
N HIS A 25 -7.94 9.92 14.19
CA HIS A 25 -7.28 10.23 15.45
C HIS A 25 -8.26 9.87 16.57
N GLU A 26 -7.75 9.26 17.64
CA GLU A 26 -8.57 8.88 18.78
C GLU A 26 -9.32 10.10 19.34
N GLY A 27 -10.63 9.94 19.59
CA GLY A 27 -11.48 11.00 20.12
C GLY A 27 -11.84 12.11 19.13
N LEU A 28 -11.40 12.04 17.88
CA LEU A 28 -11.75 13.00 16.82
C LEU A 28 -12.62 12.33 15.74
N PRO A 29 -13.48 13.10 15.05
CA PRO A 29 -14.15 12.61 13.84
C PRO A 29 -13.13 12.25 12.76
N LEU A 30 -13.53 11.44 11.78
CA LEU A 30 -12.66 11.08 10.66
C LEU A 30 -12.13 12.33 9.95
N LEU A 31 -10.80 12.46 9.91
CA LEU A 31 -10.09 13.59 9.31
C LEU A 31 -9.53 13.20 7.95
N TRP A 32 -9.50 14.17 7.03
CA TRP A 32 -9.08 13.97 5.65
C TRP A 32 -7.89 14.86 5.28
N PHE A 33 -6.80 14.23 4.85
CA PHE A 33 -5.49 14.86 4.69
C PHE A 33 -4.99 14.86 3.24
N SER A 34 -4.24 15.89 2.90
CA SER A 34 -3.43 15.97 1.68
C SER A 34 -2.16 16.75 2.02
N PRO A 35 -1.15 16.08 2.61
CA PRO A 35 0.06 16.74 3.13
C PRO A 35 0.88 17.40 2.02
N ASP A 36 1.73 18.33 2.44
CA ASP A 36 2.70 19.04 1.62
C ASP A 36 3.97 19.22 2.48
N PRO A 37 5.06 18.48 2.21
CA PRO A 37 5.25 17.57 1.08
C PRO A 37 4.40 16.28 1.14
N ARG A 38 4.30 15.57 0.01
CA ARG A 38 3.69 14.26 -0.13
C ARG A 38 4.78 13.21 -0.34
N PHE A 39 4.75 12.13 0.42
CA PHE A 39 5.75 11.06 0.30
C PHE A 39 5.32 10.02 -0.74
N VAL A 40 6.18 9.73 -1.70
CA VAL A 40 5.84 8.89 -2.87
C VAL A 40 7.00 7.99 -3.27
N LEU A 41 6.69 6.92 -4.00
CA LEU A 41 7.69 5.99 -4.52
C LEU A 41 7.36 5.62 -5.98
N PRO A 42 8.15 6.09 -6.96
CA PRO A 42 8.08 5.56 -8.32
C PRO A 42 8.58 4.10 -8.33
N PRO A 43 7.76 3.09 -8.71
CA PRO A 43 8.16 1.68 -8.60
C PRO A 43 9.45 1.34 -9.37
N ARG A 44 9.68 2.00 -10.51
CA ARG A 44 10.89 1.83 -11.33
C ARG A 44 12.15 2.38 -10.66
N GLU A 45 12.01 3.30 -9.71
CA GLU A 45 13.10 3.90 -8.96
C GLU A 45 13.39 3.15 -7.65
N ALA A 46 12.56 2.17 -7.30
CA ALA A 46 12.68 1.45 -6.05
C ALA A 46 14.05 0.81 -5.84
N HIS A 47 14.53 0.91 -4.60
CA HIS A 47 15.75 0.28 -4.13
C HIS A 47 15.40 -0.93 -3.26
N VAL A 48 15.96 -2.10 -3.59
CA VAL A 48 15.80 -3.30 -2.76
C VAL A 48 17.12 -3.57 -2.02
N PRO A 49 17.16 -3.49 -0.67
CA PRO A 49 18.38 -3.76 0.09
C PRO A 49 18.93 -5.17 -0.15
N HIS A 50 20.25 -5.31 -0.19
CA HIS A 50 20.91 -6.59 -0.48
C HIS A 50 20.52 -7.72 0.49
N SER A 51 20.31 -7.41 1.77
CA SER A 51 19.84 -8.38 2.78
C SER A 51 18.46 -8.95 2.44
N LEU A 52 17.53 -8.10 1.96
CA LEU A 52 16.20 -8.52 1.54
C LEU A 52 16.26 -9.41 0.30
N ARG A 53 17.15 -9.12 -0.65
CA ARG A 53 17.40 -10.00 -1.82
C ARG A 53 17.84 -11.39 -1.38
N LYS A 54 18.73 -11.49 -0.40
CA LYS A 54 19.14 -12.79 0.17
C LYS A 54 17.98 -13.51 0.83
N ARG A 55 17.12 -12.79 1.56
CA ARG A 55 15.92 -13.36 2.21
C ARG A 55 14.99 -13.99 1.18
N VAL A 56 14.68 -13.26 0.11
CA VAL A 56 13.79 -13.76 -0.95
C VAL A 56 14.36 -14.97 -1.69
N ARG A 57 15.66 -15.01 -1.95
CA ARG A 57 16.32 -16.16 -2.60
C ARG A 57 16.21 -17.46 -1.81
N ARG A 58 15.91 -17.43 -0.51
CA ARG A 58 15.71 -18.65 0.28
C ARG A 58 14.34 -19.31 0.02
N GLY A 59 13.40 -18.61 -0.60
CA GLY A 59 12.09 -19.16 -0.95
C GLY A 59 11.20 -19.47 0.27
N GLU A 60 11.45 -18.86 1.42
CA GLU A 60 10.72 -19.13 2.67
C GLU A 60 9.38 -18.39 2.78
N ILE A 61 9.14 -17.38 1.92
CA ILE A 61 7.95 -16.54 1.97
C ILE A 61 7.27 -16.60 0.59
N GLU A 62 6.04 -17.10 0.59
CA GLU A 62 5.11 -17.01 -0.53
C GLU A 62 4.38 -15.67 -0.46
N VAL A 63 4.16 -15.01 -1.60
CA VAL A 63 3.39 -13.77 -1.65
C VAL A 63 2.15 -13.96 -2.50
N ARG A 64 0.99 -13.66 -1.92
CA ARG A 64 -0.32 -13.71 -2.60
C ARG A 64 -0.92 -12.31 -2.66
N ALA A 65 -1.90 -12.14 -3.54
CA ALA A 65 -2.73 -10.95 -3.60
C ALA A 65 -4.20 -11.33 -3.50
N ASP A 66 -4.98 -10.51 -2.82
CA ASP A 66 -6.45 -10.59 -2.77
C ASP A 66 -7.02 -11.95 -2.32
N THR A 67 -6.31 -12.69 -1.46
CA THR A 67 -6.82 -13.95 -0.88
C THR A 67 -7.23 -13.83 0.59
N ALA A 68 -6.83 -12.74 1.26
CA ALA A 68 -7.06 -12.55 2.69
C ALA A 68 -7.17 -11.06 3.10
N PHE A 69 -7.88 -10.25 2.30
CA PHE A 69 -7.96 -8.79 2.48
C PHE A 69 -8.34 -8.34 3.88
N GLU A 70 -9.47 -8.81 4.40
CA GLU A 70 -9.95 -8.43 5.73
C GLU A 70 -8.96 -8.87 6.84
N ARG A 71 -8.35 -10.06 6.69
CA ARG A 71 -7.33 -10.55 7.64
C ARG A 71 -6.09 -9.66 7.65
N VAL A 72 -5.68 -9.12 6.50
CA VAL A 72 -4.58 -8.15 6.40
C VAL A 72 -4.95 -6.85 7.10
N MET A 73 -6.16 -6.32 6.88
CA MET A 73 -6.61 -5.11 7.56
C MET A 73 -6.68 -5.28 9.08
N GLN A 74 -7.25 -6.38 9.57
CA GLN A 74 -7.29 -6.72 11.00
C GLN A 74 -5.87 -6.90 11.58
N ALA A 75 -4.94 -7.49 10.82
CA ALA A 75 -3.56 -7.60 11.28
C ALA A 75 -2.85 -6.23 11.29
N CYS A 76 -3.14 -5.35 10.34
CA CYS A 76 -2.70 -3.95 10.36
C CYS A 76 -3.29 -3.16 11.53
N SER A 77 -4.53 -3.43 11.93
CA SER A 77 -5.18 -2.77 13.07
C SER A 77 -4.67 -3.28 14.43
N ALA A 78 -4.12 -4.49 14.49
CA ALA A 78 -3.47 -5.01 15.70
C ALA A 78 -1.97 -4.71 15.78
N ALA A 79 -1.36 -4.18 14.71
CA ALA A 79 0.09 -3.98 14.66
C ALA A 79 0.54 -2.84 15.60
N PRO A 80 1.49 -3.08 16.53
CA PRO A 80 1.99 -2.04 17.42
C PRO A 80 2.74 -0.97 16.65
N ARG A 81 2.55 0.30 17.04
CA ARG A 81 3.19 1.45 16.41
C ARG A 81 3.93 2.27 17.45
N PRO A 82 5.26 2.43 17.32
CA PRO A 82 6.04 3.19 18.30
C PRO A 82 5.48 4.60 18.47
N GLY A 83 5.15 4.97 19.72
CA GLY A 83 4.61 6.30 20.04
C GLY A 83 3.11 6.50 19.79
N GLN A 84 2.35 5.44 19.47
CA GLN A 84 0.89 5.50 19.33
C GLN A 84 0.22 4.46 20.25
N ASN A 85 -0.81 4.89 20.98
CA ASN A 85 -1.68 3.98 21.74
C ASN A 85 -2.70 3.39 20.76
N GLY A 86 -2.43 2.19 20.26
CA GLY A 86 -3.30 1.49 19.32
C GLY A 86 -3.11 1.91 17.86
N THR A 87 -3.97 1.39 16.99
CA THR A 87 -3.97 1.73 15.57
C THR A 87 -5.15 2.60 15.23
N TRP A 88 -4.98 3.39 14.17
CA TRP A 88 -6.03 4.24 13.63
C TRP A 88 -7.04 3.46 12.77
N ILE A 89 -6.94 2.13 12.64
CA ILE A 89 -7.84 1.38 11.74
C ILE A 89 -9.07 0.95 12.53
N THR A 90 -10.16 1.72 12.41
CA THR A 90 -11.46 1.44 13.03
C THR A 90 -12.26 0.38 12.25
N GLU A 91 -13.27 -0.23 12.89
CA GLU A 91 -14.22 -1.14 12.23
C GLU A 91 -14.92 -0.48 11.03
N GLU A 92 -15.20 0.82 11.13
CA GLU A 92 -15.77 1.61 10.04
C GLU A 92 -14.85 1.66 8.82
N LEU A 93 -13.55 1.87 9.03
CA LEU A 93 -12.57 1.80 7.93
C LEU A 93 -12.48 0.39 7.37
N ILE A 94 -12.41 -0.64 8.23
CA ILE A 94 -12.38 -2.04 7.78
C ILE A 94 -13.56 -2.33 6.85
N ALA A 95 -14.77 -1.93 7.24
CA ALA A 95 -15.96 -2.09 6.40
C ALA A 95 -15.84 -1.31 5.07
N GLY A 96 -15.42 -0.05 5.12
CA GLY A 96 -15.25 0.81 3.93
C GLY A 96 -14.26 0.26 2.91
N TYR A 97 -13.06 -0.13 3.36
CA TYR A 97 -12.05 -0.72 2.48
C TYR A 97 -12.40 -2.13 2.02
N THR A 98 -13.10 -2.92 2.85
CA THR A 98 -13.58 -4.26 2.44
C THR A 98 -14.62 -4.12 1.32
N ALA A 99 -15.50 -3.13 1.39
CA ALA A 99 -16.41 -2.83 0.30
C ALA A 99 -15.69 -2.30 -0.95
N LEU A 100 -14.61 -1.51 -0.82
CA LEU A 100 -13.74 -1.16 -1.95
C LEU A 100 -13.02 -2.38 -2.56
N HIS A 101 -12.63 -3.35 -1.73
CA HIS A 101 -12.04 -4.60 -2.19
C HIS A 101 -13.06 -5.43 -2.97
N ALA A 102 -14.29 -5.54 -2.47
CA ALA A 102 -15.39 -6.19 -3.17
C ALA A 102 -15.73 -5.49 -4.51
N ALA A 103 -15.57 -4.16 -4.58
CA ALA A 103 -15.68 -3.37 -5.81
C ALA A 103 -14.46 -3.52 -6.74
N GLY A 104 -13.42 -4.24 -6.32
CA GLY A 104 -12.24 -4.55 -7.11
C GLY A 104 -11.24 -3.40 -7.24
N VAL A 105 -11.22 -2.44 -6.31
CA VAL A 105 -10.28 -1.30 -6.33
C VAL A 105 -9.36 -1.25 -5.12
N ALA A 106 -9.66 -1.95 -4.02
CA ALA A 106 -8.73 -2.12 -2.91
C ALA A 106 -8.12 -3.53 -2.94
N HIS A 107 -6.83 -3.63 -2.63
CA HIS A 107 -6.06 -4.84 -2.78
C HIS A 107 -5.21 -5.13 -1.55
N SER A 108 -5.08 -6.40 -1.21
CA SER A 108 -4.18 -6.90 -0.18
C SER A 108 -3.01 -7.64 -0.80
N ILE A 109 -1.85 -7.50 -0.17
CA ILE A 109 -0.63 -8.20 -0.53
C ILE A 109 -0.15 -8.91 0.72
N GLU A 110 -0.03 -10.23 0.62
CA GLU A 110 -0.01 -11.12 1.77
C GLU A 110 1.26 -11.95 1.75
N ALA A 111 2.07 -11.88 2.79
CA ALA A 111 3.24 -12.73 2.98
C ALA A 111 2.86 -13.94 3.82
N TRP A 112 3.03 -15.13 3.24
CA TRP A 112 2.71 -16.42 3.83
C TRP A 112 3.98 -17.23 4.09
N SER A 113 4.03 -17.92 5.22
CA SER A 113 5.11 -18.86 5.56
C SER A 113 4.49 -20.05 6.26
N ASN A 114 4.74 -21.27 5.77
CA ASN A 114 4.15 -22.51 6.30
C ASN A 114 2.61 -22.47 6.44
N GLY A 115 1.92 -21.80 5.51
CA GLY A 115 0.46 -21.64 5.54
C GLY A 115 -0.06 -20.56 6.50
N GLU A 116 0.81 -19.87 7.22
CA GLU A 116 0.45 -18.77 8.12
C GLU A 116 0.67 -17.41 7.49
N LEU A 117 -0.25 -16.47 7.74
CA LEU A 117 -0.13 -15.08 7.32
C LEU A 117 0.82 -14.34 8.27
N VAL A 118 2.05 -14.11 7.81
CA VAL A 118 3.16 -13.58 8.62
C VAL A 118 3.51 -12.11 8.33
N GLY A 119 2.85 -11.50 7.35
CA GLY A 119 2.97 -10.08 7.06
C GLY A 119 2.10 -9.69 5.86
N GLY A 120 2.06 -8.40 5.57
CA GLY A 120 1.33 -7.92 4.41
C GLY A 120 1.06 -6.43 4.46
N LEU A 121 0.40 -5.94 3.43
CA LEU A 121 -0.09 -4.58 3.31
C LEU A 121 -1.38 -4.54 2.51
N TYR A 122 -2.11 -3.44 2.62
CA TYR A 122 -3.26 -3.18 1.75
C TYR A 122 -3.17 -1.77 1.16
N GLY A 123 -3.89 -1.55 0.08
CA GLY A 123 -3.96 -0.25 -0.58
C GLY A 123 -5.07 -0.17 -1.61
N VAL A 124 -5.19 1.00 -2.24
CA VAL A 124 -6.19 1.27 -3.28
C VAL A 124 -5.49 1.48 -4.62
N SER A 125 -6.06 0.93 -5.69
CA SER A 125 -5.59 1.06 -7.07
C SER A 125 -6.55 1.94 -7.86
N LEU A 126 -6.05 3.06 -8.42
CA LEU A 126 -6.81 3.91 -9.35
C LEU A 126 -5.92 4.35 -10.50
N GLY A 127 -6.36 4.08 -11.73
CA GLY A 127 -5.54 4.25 -12.92
C GLY A 127 -4.19 3.55 -12.76
N ARG A 128 -3.10 4.30 -12.86
CA ARG A 128 -1.71 3.84 -12.63
C ARG A 128 -1.12 4.30 -11.30
N MET A 129 -1.96 4.58 -10.31
CA MET A 129 -1.58 4.93 -8.94
C MET A 129 -1.94 3.80 -7.98
N PHE A 130 -1.02 3.45 -7.08
CA PHE A 130 -1.32 2.60 -5.93
C PHE A 130 -1.14 3.39 -4.63
N PHE A 131 -2.20 3.53 -3.84
CA PHE A 131 -2.21 4.22 -2.56
C PHE A 131 -1.99 3.19 -1.45
N GLY A 132 -0.77 3.11 -0.91
CA GLY A 132 -0.45 2.12 0.12
C GLY A 132 -0.92 2.59 1.50
N GLU A 133 -1.85 1.89 2.15
CA GLU A 133 -2.50 2.41 3.35
C GLU A 133 -1.77 2.05 4.65
N SER A 134 -1.51 0.76 4.83
CA SER A 134 -0.85 0.26 6.03
C SER A 134 -0.26 -1.11 5.76
N MET A 135 0.71 -1.48 6.60
CA MET A 135 1.37 -2.78 6.56
C MET A 135 1.54 -3.34 7.97
N PHE A 136 1.76 -4.65 8.05
CA PHE A 136 2.10 -5.34 9.30
C PHE A 136 3.13 -6.43 9.03
N ALA A 137 3.87 -6.81 10.06
CA ALA A 137 4.78 -7.94 10.02
C ALA A 137 4.74 -8.69 11.36
N ARG A 138 4.65 -10.01 11.29
CA ARG A 138 4.77 -10.96 12.41
C ARG A 138 6.04 -11.80 12.31
N ALA A 139 6.62 -11.90 11.11
CA ALA A 139 7.94 -12.48 10.88
C ALA A 139 8.92 -11.44 10.31
N PRO A 140 10.23 -11.60 10.54
CA PRO A 140 11.25 -10.71 9.99
C PRO A 140 11.14 -10.56 8.47
N ASP A 141 11.18 -9.31 8.02
CA ASP A 141 11.12 -8.91 6.60
C ASP A 141 9.85 -9.30 5.83
N ALA A 142 8.83 -9.89 6.47
CA ALA A 142 7.63 -10.36 5.77
C ALA A 142 6.90 -9.24 4.99
N SER A 143 6.62 -8.10 5.64
CA SER A 143 6.03 -6.94 4.96
C SER A 143 6.94 -6.36 3.87
N LYS A 144 8.26 -6.46 4.05
CA LYS A 144 9.25 -5.97 3.07
C LYS A 144 9.28 -6.84 1.83
N VAL A 145 9.18 -8.16 2.00
CA VAL A 145 9.07 -9.12 0.89
C VAL A 145 7.75 -8.90 0.15
N ALA A 146 6.62 -8.76 0.85
CA ALA A 146 5.34 -8.41 0.26
C ALA A 146 5.41 -7.10 -0.55
N PHE A 147 6.00 -6.04 0.03
CA PHE A 147 6.12 -4.74 -0.62
C PHE A 147 7.07 -4.77 -1.83
N ALA A 148 8.24 -5.40 -1.72
CA ALA A 148 9.15 -5.56 -2.87
C ALA A 148 8.52 -6.36 -4.01
N THR A 149 7.74 -7.39 -3.67
CA THR A 149 7.02 -8.21 -4.66
C THR A 149 5.94 -7.40 -5.36
N LEU A 150 5.17 -6.60 -4.60
CA LEU A 150 4.23 -5.65 -5.17
C LEU A 150 4.93 -4.69 -6.13
N LEU A 151 6.01 -4.03 -5.73
CA LEU A 151 6.72 -3.06 -6.57
C LEU A 151 7.15 -3.65 -7.91
N GLY A 152 7.69 -4.88 -7.93
CA GLY A 152 8.06 -5.55 -9.17
C GLY A 152 6.86 -5.81 -10.09
N ASN A 153 5.73 -6.24 -9.52
CA ASN A 153 4.48 -6.41 -10.28
C ASN A 153 3.91 -5.07 -10.77
N LEU A 154 3.97 -4.01 -9.95
CA LEU A 154 3.58 -2.65 -10.35
C LEU A 154 4.41 -2.13 -11.53
N VAL A 155 5.72 -2.41 -11.56
CA VAL A 155 6.56 -2.12 -12.72
C VAL A 155 6.14 -2.93 -13.94
N ALA A 156 5.80 -4.21 -13.79
CA ALA A 156 5.32 -5.06 -14.88
C ALA A 156 3.95 -4.61 -15.42
N TRP A 157 3.14 -3.98 -14.58
CA TRP A 157 1.82 -3.45 -14.93
C TRP A 157 1.83 -1.95 -15.25
N ASP A 158 3.01 -1.35 -15.44
CA ASP A 158 3.16 0.07 -15.80
C ASP A 158 2.46 1.05 -14.85
N PHE A 159 2.47 0.75 -13.54
CA PHE A 159 2.11 1.74 -12.53
C PHE A 159 3.16 2.84 -12.46
N ALA A 160 2.69 4.08 -12.40
CA ALA A 160 3.53 5.26 -12.40
C ALA A 160 4.09 5.55 -11.01
N LEU A 161 3.25 5.39 -9.97
CA LEU A 161 3.58 5.86 -8.64
C LEU A 161 2.87 5.05 -7.55
N VAL A 162 3.57 4.88 -6.43
CA VAL A 162 2.98 4.48 -5.15
C VAL A 162 2.89 5.72 -4.27
N ASP A 163 1.69 6.05 -3.79
CA ASP A 163 1.49 7.06 -2.75
C ASP A 163 1.76 6.43 -1.40
N CYS A 164 2.75 6.98 -0.69
CA CYS A 164 3.16 6.58 0.66
C CYS A 164 2.70 7.56 1.73
N GLN A 165 1.90 8.56 1.35
CA GLN A 165 1.30 9.60 2.18
C GLN A 165 2.31 10.44 2.97
N VAL A 166 2.86 9.88 4.04
CA VAL A 166 3.76 10.54 5.00
C VAL A 166 5.08 9.81 5.09
N TYR A 167 6.15 10.56 5.40
CA TYR A 167 7.49 10.02 5.50
C TYR A 167 7.57 8.86 6.50
N THR A 168 8.28 7.81 6.11
CA THR A 168 8.80 6.79 7.04
C THR A 168 10.21 6.38 6.60
N GLU A 169 11.12 6.23 7.57
CA GLU A 169 12.48 5.72 7.31
C GLU A 169 12.44 4.36 6.60
N HIS A 170 11.41 3.55 6.89
CA HIS A 170 11.22 2.26 6.25
C HIS A 170 11.08 2.35 4.74
N LEU A 171 10.22 3.25 4.25
CA LEU A 171 9.92 3.43 2.83
C LEU A 171 10.99 4.27 2.12
N GLU A 172 11.66 5.19 2.82
CA GLU A 172 12.83 5.90 2.29
C GLU A 172 13.94 4.92 1.88
N ARG A 173 14.19 3.87 2.68
CA ARG A 173 15.15 2.80 2.32
C ARG A 173 14.75 2.02 1.06
N PHE A 174 13.48 2.08 0.65
CA PHE A 174 12.99 1.55 -0.62
C PHE A 174 13.08 2.55 -1.78
N GLY A 175 13.59 3.76 -1.55
CA GLY A 175 13.71 4.81 -2.56
C GLY A 175 12.52 5.79 -2.59
N ALA A 176 11.66 5.80 -1.57
CA ALA A 176 10.59 6.78 -1.49
C ALA A 176 11.16 8.18 -1.21
N VAL A 177 10.53 9.20 -1.80
CA VAL A 177 10.98 10.59 -1.77
C VAL A 177 9.82 11.53 -1.48
N GLU A 178 10.14 12.71 -0.95
CA GLU A 178 9.16 13.78 -0.74
C GLU A 178 9.00 14.62 -2.00
N TRP A 179 7.77 14.77 -2.47
CA TRP A 179 7.40 15.69 -3.55
C TRP A 179 6.58 16.85 -2.99
N PRO A 180 6.71 18.07 -3.54
CA PRO A 180 5.72 19.11 -3.32
C PRO A 180 4.33 18.60 -3.69
N ARG A 181 3.30 18.90 -2.88
CA ARG A 181 1.93 18.41 -3.14
C ARG A 181 1.44 18.75 -4.54
N ARG A 182 1.83 19.91 -5.08
CA ARG A 182 1.47 20.34 -6.44
C ARG A 182 1.96 19.34 -7.50
N GLU A 183 3.16 18.83 -7.34
CA GLU A 183 3.77 17.86 -8.23
C GLU A 183 3.05 16.52 -8.14
N PHE A 184 2.81 16.03 -6.92
CA PHE A 184 2.00 14.83 -6.68
C PHE A 184 0.61 14.91 -7.32
N LEU A 185 -0.13 16.02 -7.13
CA LEU A 185 -1.46 16.18 -7.71
C LEU A 185 -1.44 16.24 -9.24
N GLY A 186 -0.37 16.79 -9.83
CA GLY A 186 -0.15 16.76 -11.28
C GLY A 186 0.05 15.33 -11.79
N ALA A 187 0.91 14.55 -11.13
CA ALA A 187 1.15 13.14 -11.45
C ALA A 187 -0.09 12.27 -11.24
N LEU A 188 -0.85 12.52 -10.15
CA LEU A 188 -2.11 11.85 -9.87
C LEU A 188 -3.12 12.04 -11.01
N LYS A 189 -3.31 13.28 -11.48
CA LYS A 189 -4.24 13.56 -12.58
C LYS A 189 -3.90 12.72 -13.82
N VAL A 190 -2.63 12.71 -14.22
CA VAL A 190 -2.15 11.92 -15.37
C VAL A 190 -2.33 10.43 -15.13
N ALA A 191 -2.01 9.93 -13.93
CA ALA A 191 -2.17 8.51 -13.59
C ALA A 191 -3.63 8.05 -13.63
N LEU A 192 -4.58 8.92 -13.29
CA LEU A 192 -6.03 8.64 -13.32
C LEU A 192 -6.64 8.62 -14.72
N ASP A 193 -5.98 9.20 -15.74
CA ASP A 193 -6.44 9.15 -17.13
C ASP A 193 -6.26 7.74 -17.75
N ALA A 194 -5.42 6.91 -17.14
CA ALA A 194 -5.26 5.51 -17.51
C ALA A 194 -6.35 4.62 -16.88
N PRO A 195 -6.71 3.47 -17.50
CA PRO A 195 -7.70 2.57 -16.94
C PRO A 195 -7.23 1.97 -15.62
N THR A 196 -8.12 1.96 -14.62
CA THR A 196 -7.89 1.25 -13.36
C THR A 196 -7.85 -0.26 -13.60
N ARG A 197 -6.86 -0.93 -12.98
CA ARG A 197 -6.83 -2.40 -12.91
C ARG A 197 -7.85 -2.90 -11.89
N LEU A 198 -9.06 -3.20 -12.36
CA LEU A 198 -10.19 -3.67 -11.55
C LEU A 198 -10.18 -5.18 -11.32
N GLY A 199 -10.87 -5.60 -10.26
CA GLY A 199 -11.11 -7.00 -9.93
C GLY A 199 -9.99 -7.61 -9.08
N PRO A 200 -10.10 -8.91 -8.75
CA PRO A 200 -9.12 -9.57 -7.89
C PRO A 200 -7.75 -9.63 -8.57
N TRP A 201 -6.72 -9.18 -7.86
CA TRP A 201 -5.35 -9.27 -8.30
C TRP A 201 -4.78 -10.67 -8.13
N ARG A 202 -3.96 -11.06 -9.10
CA ARG A 202 -3.03 -12.18 -9.01
C ARG A 202 -1.69 -11.67 -9.49
N PHE A 203 -0.63 -12.03 -8.81
CA PHE A 203 0.72 -11.63 -9.22
C PHE A 203 1.21 -12.52 -10.35
N ASP A 204 1.81 -11.86 -11.35
CA ASP A 204 2.46 -12.51 -12.48
C ASP A 204 3.91 -12.84 -12.14
N LEU A 205 4.50 -12.09 -11.20
CA LEU A 205 5.87 -12.26 -10.73
C LEU A 205 5.88 -12.73 -9.27
N GLU A 206 6.49 -13.87 -9.04
CA GLU A 206 6.85 -14.36 -7.70
C GLU A 206 7.93 -13.47 -7.07
N PRO A 207 8.16 -13.52 -5.74
CA PRO A 207 9.07 -12.62 -5.05
C PRO A 207 10.46 -12.47 -5.69
N ALA A 208 11.08 -13.57 -6.12
CA ALA A 208 12.39 -13.52 -6.75
C ALA A 208 12.38 -12.78 -8.10
N GLN A 209 11.38 -13.08 -8.95
CA GLN A 209 11.22 -12.47 -10.27
C GLN A 209 10.86 -10.98 -10.15
N ALA A 210 10.01 -10.63 -9.19
CA ALA A 210 9.64 -9.26 -8.90
C ALA A 210 10.87 -8.43 -8.48
N ILE A 211 11.73 -8.98 -7.62
CA ILE A 211 12.97 -8.30 -7.23
C ILE A 211 13.95 -8.20 -8.40
N GLU A 212 14.10 -9.24 -9.21
CA GLU A 212 14.92 -9.20 -10.43
C GLU A 212 14.47 -8.06 -11.35
N ARG A 213 13.16 -7.90 -11.56
CA ARG A 213 12.58 -6.81 -12.34
C ARG A 213 12.94 -5.42 -11.82
N LEU A 214 13.07 -5.24 -10.51
CA LEU A 214 13.43 -3.97 -9.89
C LEU A 214 14.92 -3.62 -10.03
N ILE A 215 15.79 -4.63 -10.16
CA ILE A 215 17.25 -4.44 -10.21
C ILE A 215 17.81 -4.48 -11.63
N SER A 216 17.11 -5.13 -12.56
CA SER A 216 17.44 -5.16 -13.99
C SER A 216 17.00 -3.85 -14.65
N ARG A 217 17.82 -2.81 -14.51
CA ARG A 217 17.69 -1.54 -15.24
C ARG A 217 18.55 -1.56 -16.49
#